data_AF-A0AAW2QCF0-F1
#
_entry.id   AF-A0AAW2QCF0-F1
#
_cell.length_a   1.000
_cell.length_b   1.000
_cell.length_c   1.000
_cell.angle_alpha   90.00
_cell.angle_beta   90.00
_cell.angle_gamma   90.00
#
_symmetry.space_group_name_H-M   'P 1'
#
loop_
_entity.id
_entity.type
_entity.pdbx_description
1 polymer ?
#
loop_
_entity_poly.entity_id
_entity_poly.type
_entity_poly.pdbx_seq_one_letter_code
_entity_poly.pdbx_strand_id
1 'polypeptide(L)'
;MTRPRPVYLVDYACYRPPEHLRADFRKYMNHARLTGYFDDSSLEFQRKILQHSGLGDETYLPEALHEIPLQPSMAKARQEAEEVIFGVLDNLFSATGVKTKDIGVLVVNCSLFNPTPSLSAVIVNKYKLRGNIKSFNLGGMGCSAGVIAADLAKDMLQIHRHTYAVVVSTENITQNSYFGNKKSMLIPNCLFRLGGAALLLSNRSSDKRRSKYKMMHVVRTI
;
A
#
# COMPACT_ATOMS: atom_id res chain seq x y z
N MET A 1 11.45 23.66 -26.73
CA MET A 1 11.03 22.57 -25.82
C MET A 1 12.28 21.87 -25.28
N THR A 2 12.59 22.00 -24.00
CA THR A 2 13.75 21.31 -23.39
C THR A 2 13.42 19.84 -23.14
N ARG A 3 14.33 18.93 -23.50
CA ARG A 3 14.21 17.48 -23.29
C ARG A 3 13.79 17.16 -21.83
N PRO A 4 12.83 16.23 -21.61
CA PRO A 4 12.43 15.82 -20.26
C PRO A 4 13.63 15.36 -19.43
N ARG A 5 13.63 15.70 -18.14
CA ARG A 5 14.68 15.27 -17.22
C ARG A 5 14.54 13.78 -16.94
N PRO A 6 15.65 13.04 -16.83
CA PRO A 6 15.60 11.65 -16.45
C PRO A 6 15.04 11.51 -15.03
N VAL A 7 14.15 10.56 -14.84
CA VAL A 7 13.65 10.13 -13.53
C VAL A 7 14.22 8.75 -13.25
N TYR A 8 14.79 8.58 -12.07
CA TYR A 8 15.43 7.36 -11.63
C TYR A 8 14.68 6.76 -10.46
N LEU A 9 14.46 5.44 -10.48
CA LEU A 9 14.05 4.68 -9.31
C LEU A 9 15.32 4.32 -8.55
N VAL A 10 15.57 5.08 -7.48
CA VAL A 10 16.75 4.92 -6.63
C VAL A 10 16.65 3.58 -5.92
N ASP A 11 15.55 3.38 -5.21
CA ASP A 11 15.25 2.15 -4.49
C ASP A 11 13.74 2.00 -4.24
N TYR A 12 13.33 0.83 -3.76
CA TYR A 12 11.98 0.53 -3.31
C TYR A 12 12.03 -0.35 -2.06
N ALA A 13 10.95 -0.32 -1.29
CA ALA A 13 10.72 -1.23 -0.18
C ALA A 13 9.32 -1.81 -0.26
N CYS A 14 9.15 -3.04 0.24
CA CYS A 14 7.86 -3.67 0.45
C CYS A 14 7.69 -3.94 1.93
N TYR A 15 6.48 -3.77 2.45
CA TYR A 15 6.15 -4.12 3.82
C TYR A 15 6.00 -5.62 3.94
N ARG A 16 6.80 -6.24 4.82
CA ARG A 16 6.61 -7.62 5.26
C ARG A 16 5.95 -7.58 6.63
N PRO A 17 4.69 -8.04 6.76
CA PRO A 17 4.00 -8.03 8.04
C PRO A 17 4.65 -9.00 9.02
N PRO A 18 4.51 -8.77 10.34
CA PRO A 18 5.02 -9.68 11.37
C PRO A 18 4.29 -11.04 11.33
N GLU A 19 4.98 -12.10 11.77
CA GLU A 19 4.51 -13.49 11.62
C GLU A 19 3.17 -13.76 12.32
N HIS A 20 2.85 -13.04 13.39
CA HIS A 20 1.57 -13.22 14.10
C HIS A 20 0.35 -12.82 13.23
N LEU A 21 0.54 -11.95 12.24
CA LEU A 21 -0.49 -11.55 11.28
C LEU A 21 -0.64 -12.52 10.11
N ARG A 22 0.18 -13.58 10.04
CA ARG A 22 0.08 -14.60 9.01
C ARG A 22 -1.28 -15.30 9.09
N ALA A 23 -1.89 -15.48 7.94
CA ALA A 23 -3.18 -16.13 7.76
C ALA A 23 -3.04 -17.22 6.70
N ASP A 24 -2.59 -18.39 7.14
CA ASP A 24 -2.62 -19.59 6.29
C ASP A 24 -4.07 -20.02 6.00
N PHE A 25 -4.21 -20.89 5.01
CA PHE A 25 -5.51 -21.37 4.55
C PHE A 25 -6.38 -21.93 5.69
N ARG A 26 -5.78 -22.72 6.59
CA ARG A 26 -6.50 -23.37 7.69
C ARG A 26 -6.95 -22.35 8.72
N LYS A 27 -6.05 -21.43 9.10
CA LYS A 27 -6.37 -20.34 10.03
C LYS A 27 -7.50 -19.47 9.49
N TYR A 28 -7.45 -19.07 8.22
CA TYR A 28 -8.53 -18.31 7.58
C TYR A 28 -9.87 -19.06 7.63
N MET A 29 -9.90 -20.31 7.17
CA MET A 29 -11.15 -21.08 7.12
C MET A 29 -11.73 -21.37 8.50
N ASN A 30 -10.87 -21.61 9.49
CA ASN A 30 -11.28 -21.79 10.88
C ASN A 30 -11.90 -20.50 11.44
N HIS A 31 -11.24 -19.35 11.24
CA HIS A 31 -11.80 -18.06 11.65
C HIS A 31 -13.14 -17.79 10.97
N ALA A 32 -13.23 -17.95 9.64
CA ALA A 32 -14.47 -17.73 8.90
C ALA A 32 -15.63 -18.55 9.48
N ARG A 33 -15.40 -19.82 9.84
CA ARG A 33 -16.41 -20.65 10.52
C ARG A 33 -16.74 -20.15 11.93
N LEU A 34 -15.74 -19.81 12.73
CA LEU A 34 -15.91 -19.35 14.12
C LEU A 34 -16.62 -18.00 14.23
N THR A 35 -16.56 -17.15 13.20
CA THR A 35 -17.30 -15.88 13.19
C THR A 35 -18.82 -16.05 13.18
N GLY A 36 -19.32 -17.18 12.67
CA GLY A 36 -20.75 -17.47 12.57
C GLY A 36 -21.50 -16.68 11.49
N TYR A 37 -20.84 -15.88 10.65
CA TYR A 37 -21.51 -15.06 9.61
C TYR A 37 -21.88 -15.84 8.35
N PHE A 38 -21.17 -16.93 8.05
CA PHE A 38 -21.25 -17.62 6.76
C PHE A 38 -21.96 -18.97 6.86
N ASP A 39 -22.87 -19.23 5.93
CA ASP A 39 -23.47 -20.55 5.76
C ASP A 39 -22.48 -21.55 5.11
N ASP A 40 -22.81 -22.85 5.17
CA ASP A 40 -21.94 -23.91 4.64
C ASP A 40 -21.66 -23.75 3.13
N SER A 41 -22.64 -23.24 2.36
CA SER A 41 -22.50 -22.98 0.92
C SER A 41 -21.48 -21.87 0.63
N SER A 42 -21.43 -20.86 1.49
CA SER A 42 -20.53 -19.72 1.43
C SER A 42 -19.14 -20.07 1.93
N LEU A 43 -19.04 -20.85 3.01
CA LEU A 43 -17.76 -21.40 3.47
C LEU A 43 -17.14 -22.30 2.40
N GLU A 44 -17.93 -23.18 1.78
CA GLU A 44 -17.45 -24.05 0.70
C GLU A 44 -17.04 -23.24 -0.55
N PHE A 45 -17.76 -22.17 -0.87
CA PHE A 45 -17.37 -21.25 -1.94
C PHE A 45 -16.03 -20.57 -1.64
N GLN A 46 -15.86 -20.01 -0.43
CA GLN A 46 -14.60 -19.39 -0.01
C GLN A 46 -13.43 -20.39 -0.05
N ARG A 47 -13.65 -21.62 0.43
CA ARG A 47 -12.68 -22.72 0.37
C ARG A 47 -12.19 -22.98 -1.04
N LYS A 48 -13.10 -23.08 -2.01
CA LYS A 48 -12.76 -23.28 -3.43
C LYS A 48 -11.97 -22.12 -4.01
N ILE A 49 -12.37 -20.87 -3.72
CA ILE A 49 -11.63 -19.69 -4.19
C ILE A 49 -10.19 -19.71 -3.66
N LEU A 50 -10.01 -19.94 -2.35
CA LEU A 50 -8.68 -19.97 -1.75
C LEU A 50 -7.79 -21.06 -2.37
N GLN A 51 -8.32 -22.26 -2.65
CA GLN A 51 -7.58 -23.35 -3.30
C GLN A 51 -7.15 -23.04 -4.75
N HIS A 52 -7.92 -22.22 -5.46
CA HIS A 52 -7.68 -21.92 -6.88
C HIS A 52 -7.14 -20.49 -7.13
N SER A 53 -6.99 -19.68 -6.09
CA SER A 53 -6.54 -18.29 -6.20
C SER A 53 -5.06 -18.12 -6.53
N GLY A 54 -4.25 -19.15 -6.28
CA GLY A 54 -2.78 -19.06 -6.36
C GLY A 54 -2.13 -18.38 -5.15
N LEU A 55 -2.90 -18.00 -4.12
CA LEU A 55 -2.36 -17.50 -2.86
C LEU A 55 -1.78 -18.65 -2.03
N GLY A 56 -0.53 -18.50 -1.60
CA GLY A 56 0.13 -19.43 -0.68
C GLY A 56 -0.22 -19.18 0.79
N ASP A 57 0.32 -20.02 1.67
CA ASP A 57 0.13 -19.91 3.11
C ASP A 57 0.95 -18.79 3.76
N GLU A 58 1.79 -18.08 3.00
CA GLU A 58 2.63 -16.97 3.46
C GLU A 58 1.98 -15.60 3.19
N THR A 59 0.66 -15.54 3.38
CA THR A 59 -0.11 -14.30 3.24
C THR A 59 -0.59 -13.80 4.61
N TYR A 60 -0.97 -12.52 4.67
CA TYR A 60 -1.24 -11.82 5.93
C TYR A 60 -2.56 -11.07 5.86
N LEU A 61 -3.20 -10.92 7.03
CA LEU A 61 -4.40 -10.12 7.24
C LEU A 61 -4.18 -9.16 8.41
N PRO A 62 -4.86 -7.99 8.44
CA PRO A 62 -4.77 -7.07 9.57
C PRO A 62 -5.27 -7.71 10.86
N GLU A 63 -4.74 -7.23 11.99
CA GLU A 63 -5.05 -7.72 13.34
C GLU A 63 -6.56 -7.82 13.61
N ALA A 64 -7.33 -6.83 13.14
CA ALA A 64 -8.79 -6.81 13.27
C ALA A 64 -9.51 -8.03 12.67
N LEU A 65 -8.89 -8.70 11.68
CA LEU A 65 -9.43 -9.91 11.04
C LEU A 65 -8.95 -11.22 11.68
N HIS A 66 -8.07 -11.13 12.67
CA HIS A 66 -7.68 -12.29 13.50
C HIS A 66 -8.52 -12.41 14.77
N GLU A 67 -9.33 -11.41 15.12
CA GLU A 67 -10.16 -11.44 16.32
C GLU A 67 -11.49 -12.18 16.10
N ILE A 68 -11.97 -12.83 17.16
CA ILE A 68 -13.27 -13.53 17.19
C ILE A 68 -14.07 -13.00 18.39
N PRO A 69 -15.21 -12.31 18.18
CA PRO A 69 -15.76 -11.87 16.89
C PRO A 69 -14.87 -10.81 16.22
N LEU A 70 -15.04 -10.60 14.90
CA LEU A 70 -14.34 -9.56 14.18
C LEU A 70 -14.68 -8.19 14.76
N GLN A 71 -13.66 -7.35 14.99
CA GLN A 71 -13.82 -6.03 15.60
C GLN A 71 -13.26 -4.92 14.68
N PRO A 72 -13.79 -4.76 13.45
CA PRO A 72 -13.35 -3.69 12.57
C PRO A 72 -13.75 -2.33 13.15
N SER A 73 -12.80 -1.40 13.19
CA SER A 73 -13.07 -0.02 13.62
C SER A 73 -12.19 0.95 12.87
N MET A 74 -12.57 2.24 12.87
CA MET A 74 -11.72 3.31 12.35
C MET A 74 -10.36 3.35 13.05
N ALA A 75 -10.30 3.03 14.34
CA ALA A 75 -9.05 3.00 15.10
C ALA A 75 -8.11 1.90 14.59
N LYS A 76 -8.63 0.69 14.37
CA LYS A 76 -7.83 -0.43 13.84
C LYS A 76 -7.44 -0.23 12.38
N ALA A 77 -8.31 0.40 11.58
CA ALA A 77 -7.96 0.79 10.22
C ALA A 77 -6.81 1.80 10.20
N ARG A 78 -6.82 2.78 11.12
CA ARG A 78 -5.67 3.70 11.30
C ARG A 78 -4.41 2.95 11.71
N GLN A 79 -4.52 2.01 12.66
CA GLN A 79 -3.39 1.20 13.11
C GLN A 79 -2.77 0.39 11.96
N GLU A 80 -3.58 -0.33 11.17
CA GLU A 80 -3.12 -1.06 9.98
C GLU A 80 -2.40 -0.11 9.00
N ALA A 81 -3.03 1.03 8.68
CA ALA A 81 -2.46 1.98 7.74
C ALA A 81 -1.11 2.52 8.24
N GLU A 82 -1.02 2.91 9.51
CA GLU A 82 0.21 3.41 10.11
C GLU A 82 1.31 2.35 10.16
N GLU A 83 0.98 1.11 10.54
CA GLU A 83 1.94 0.01 10.62
C GLU A 83 2.56 -0.28 9.25
N VAL A 84 1.72 -0.42 8.22
CA VAL A 84 2.17 -0.71 6.86
C VAL A 84 2.96 0.46 6.28
N ILE A 85 2.43 1.68 6.39
CA ILE A 85 3.04 2.89 5.83
C ILE A 85 4.37 3.19 6.52
N PHE A 86 4.42 3.12 7.84
CA PHE A 86 5.64 3.41 8.57
C PHE A 86 6.67 2.31 8.35
N GLY A 87 6.28 1.03 8.43
CA GLY A 87 7.19 -0.08 8.19
C GLY A 87 7.85 -0.02 6.80
N VAL A 88 7.09 0.31 5.75
CA VAL A 88 7.66 0.41 4.40
C VAL A 88 8.58 1.63 4.23
N LEU A 89 8.23 2.76 4.85
CA LEU A 89 9.04 3.98 4.79
C LEU A 89 10.33 3.87 5.61
N ASP A 90 10.26 3.28 6.80
CA ASP A 90 11.43 3.01 7.63
C ASP A 90 12.42 2.11 6.88
N ASN A 91 11.94 1.04 6.24
CA ASN A 91 12.76 0.17 5.39
C ASN A 91 13.40 0.95 4.23
N LEU A 92 12.63 1.79 3.54
CA LEU A 92 13.12 2.59 2.43
C LEU A 92 14.19 3.61 2.86
N PHE A 93 13.96 4.32 3.96
CA PHE A 93 14.90 5.34 4.46
C PHE A 93 16.16 4.70 5.03
N SER A 94 16.03 3.58 5.74
CA SER A 94 17.17 2.81 6.23
C SER A 94 18.03 2.27 5.08
N ALA A 95 17.41 1.70 4.04
CA ALA A 95 18.13 1.13 2.90
C ALA A 95 18.84 2.19 2.05
N THR A 96 18.25 3.39 1.93
CA THR A 96 18.74 4.41 0.99
C THR A 96 19.62 5.47 1.63
N GLY A 97 19.55 5.64 2.96
CA GLY A 97 20.22 6.69 3.72
C GLY A 97 19.73 8.12 3.41
N VAL A 98 18.62 8.26 2.69
CA VAL A 98 18.10 9.57 2.30
C VAL A 98 17.51 10.28 3.50
N LYS A 99 17.93 11.54 3.71
CA LYS A 99 17.37 12.38 4.76
C LYS A 99 15.94 12.76 4.41
N THR A 100 15.04 12.64 5.37
CA THR A 100 13.62 12.96 5.16
C THR A 100 13.38 14.41 4.71
N LYS A 101 14.29 15.33 5.07
CA LYS A 101 14.28 16.74 4.63
C LYS A 101 14.61 16.94 3.14
N ASP A 102 15.25 15.98 2.49
CA ASP A 102 15.58 16.04 1.06
C ASP A 102 14.38 15.62 0.16
N ILE A 103 13.34 15.06 0.76
CA ILE A 103 12.12 14.63 0.07
C ILE A 103 11.28 15.86 -0.25
N GLY A 104 10.98 16.04 -1.53
CA GLY A 104 10.21 17.20 -1.99
C GLY A 104 8.82 16.94 -2.49
N VAL A 105 8.54 15.69 -2.84
CA VAL A 105 7.25 15.24 -3.31
C VAL A 105 6.91 13.97 -2.54
N LEU A 106 5.69 13.90 -2.03
CA LEU A 106 5.13 12.71 -1.42
C LEU A 106 3.80 12.41 -2.11
N VAL A 107 3.68 11.23 -2.69
CA VAL A 107 2.42 10.73 -3.24
C VAL A 107 2.02 9.50 -2.46
N VAL A 108 0.87 9.54 -1.80
CA VAL A 108 0.31 8.40 -1.08
C VAL A 108 -0.94 7.96 -1.81
N ASN A 109 -1.11 6.66 -2.00
CA ASN A 109 -2.36 6.09 -2.50
C ASN A 109 -2.88 4.97 -1.59
N CYS A 110 -4.17 5.03 -1.32
CA CYS A 110 -4.95 3.99 -0.66
C CYS A 110 -6.41 4.12 -1.14
N SER A 111 -6.97 3.06 -1.72
CA SER A 111 -8.29 3.17 -2.35
C SER A 111 -9.41 3.18 -1.34
N LEU A 112 -9.32 2.31 -0.33
CA LEU A 112 -10.41 1.97 0.56
C LEU A 112 -10.38 2.72 1.91
N PHE A 113 -9.29 3.44 2.21
CA PHE A 113 -9.17 4.17 3.48
C PHE A 113 -8.54 5.55 3.30
N ASN A 114 -9.39 6.58 3.39
CA ASN A 114 -9.01 7.98 3.20
C ASN A 114 -9.50 8.83 4.39
N PRO A 115 -8.84 8.71 5.57
CA PRO A 115 -9.27 9.38 6.78
C PRO A 115 -8.96 10.89 6.75
N THR A 116 -9.53 11.61 7.72
CA THR A 116 -9.06 12.96 8.12
C THR A 116 -8.41 12.87 9.51
N PRO A 117 -7.16 13.34 9.71
CA PRO A 117 -6.20 13.82 8.70
C PRO A 117 -5.83 12.78 7.64
N SER A 118 -5.39 13.21 6.46
CA SER A 118 -5.01 12.30 5.37
C SER A 118 -3.76 11.48 5.69
N LEU A 119 -3.59 10.33 5.03
CA LEU A 119 -2.41 9.47 5.20
C LEU A 119 -1.12 10.23 4.86
N SER A 120 -1.14 11.07 3.83
CA SER A 120 -0.01 11.93 3.48
C SER A 120 0.32 12.95 4.59
N ALA A 121 -0.70 13.52 5.25
CA ALA A 121 -0.47 14.44 6.38
C ALA A 121 0.14 13.72 7.59
N VAL A 122 -0.32 12.50 7.87
CA VAL A 122 0.23 11.65 8.93
C VAL A 122 1.71 11.36 8.67
N ILE A 123 2.09 10.99 7.44
CA ILE A 123 3.49 10.77 7.04
C ILE A 123 4.33 12.04 7.20
N VAL A 124 3.84 13.18 6.71
CA VAL A 124 4.53 14.48 6.83
C VAL A 124 4.84 14.80 8.29
N ASN A 125 3.86 14.60 9.17
CA ASN A 125 4.02 14.87 10.60
C ASN A 125 4.94 13.86 11.31
N LYS A 126 4.84 12.57 10.99
CA LYS A 126 5.64 11.49 11.60
C LYS A 126 7.13 11.66 11.30
N TYR A 127 7.47 11.80 10.01
CA TYR A 127 8.87 11.86 9.55
C TYR A 127 9.47 13.28 9.55
N LYS A 128 8.68 14.26 10.01
CA LYS A 128 9.05 15.68 10.02
C LYS A 128 9.58 16.10 8.66
N LEU A 129 8.83 15.81 7.59
CA LEU A 129 9.21 16.20 6.24
C LEU A 129 9.36 17.72 6.13
N ARG A 130 10.00 18.20 5.06
CA ARG A 130 10.24 19.64 4.88
C ARG A 130 8.93 20.42 4.75
N GLY A 131 8.89 21.66 5.25
CA GLY A 131 7.66 22.47 5.31
C GLY A 131 7.08 22.87 3.95
N ASN A 132 7.90 22.88 2.89
CA ASN A 132 7.48 23.17 1.52
C ASN A 132 7.26 21.91 0.66
N ILE A 133 6.99 20.76 1.30
CA ILE A 133 6.71 19.51 0.59
C ILE A 133 5.45 19.62 -0.28
N LYS A 134 5.44 18.93 -1.41
CA LYS A 134 4.25 18.70 -2.23
C LYS A 134 3.67 17.33 -1.89
N SER A 135 2.62 17.31 -1.09
CA SER A 135 1.97 16.07 -0.62
C SER A 135 0.65 15.83 -1.35
N PHE A 136 0.46 14.62 -1.86
CA PHE A 136 -0.75 14.16 -2.54
C PHE A 136 -1.28 12.91 -1.85
N ASN A 137 -2.60 12.82 -1.70
CA ASN A 137 -3.29 11.64 -1.18
C ASN A 137 -4.34 11.23 -2.21
N LEU A 138 -4.14 10.06 -2.83
CA LEU A 138 -4.99 9.57 -3.90
C LEU A 138 -5.85 8.40 -3.41
N GLY A 139 -7.12 8.40 -3.77
CA GLY A 139 -8.07 7.33 -3.45
C GLY A 139 -8.91 6.94 -4.66
N GLY A 140 -9.62 5.81 -4.56
CA GLY A 140 -10.62 5.40 -5.54
C GLY A 140 -10.12 4.82 -6.87
N MET A 141 -8.81 4.61 -7.07
CA MET A 141 -8.27 4.10 -8.34
C MET A 141 -8.05 2.58 -8.36
N GLY A 142 -8.23 1.91 -7.22
CA GLY A 142 -8.05 0.46 -7.07
C GLY A 142 -6.62 0.02 -7.42
N CYS A 143 -6.49 -1.17 -8.02
CA CYS A 143 -5.20 -1.79 -8.33
C CYS A 143 -4.32 -0.97 -9.30
N SER A 144 -4.87 0.01 -10.02
CA SER A 144 -4.11 0.89 -10.92
C SER A 144 -3.39 2.04 -10.19
N ALA A 145 -3.74 2.29 -8.92
CA ALA A 145 -3.30 3.44 -8.14
C ALA A 145 -1.78 3.60 -8.08
N GLY A 146 -1.03 2.49 -7.98
CA GLY A 146 0.42 2.52 -7.90
C GLY A 146 1.10 3.12 -9.14
N VAL A 147 0.63 2.76 -10.33
CA VAL A 147 1.18 3.30 -11.59
C VAL A 147 0.79 4.76 -11.77
N ILE A 148 -0.45 5.12 -11.40
CA ILE A 148 -0.92 6.51 -11.43
C ILE A 148 -0.11 7.39 -10.48
N ALA A 149 0.18 6.89 -9.28
CA ALA A 149 0.99 7.59 -8.29
C ALA A 149 2.45 7.78 -8.74
N ALA A 150 3.04 6.75 -9.36
CA ALA A 150 4.39 6.83 -9.93
C ALA A 150 4.46 7.85 -11.08
N ASP A 151 3.43 7.92 -11.91
CA ASP A 151 3.36 8.87 -13.01
C ASP A 151 3.15 10.32 -12.53
N LEU A 152 2.30 10.54 -11.52
CA LEU A 152 2.19 11.84 -10.85
C LEU A 152 3.53 12.27 -10.26
N ALA A 153 4.24 11.37 -9.59
CA ALA A 153 5.56 11.67 -9.04
C ALA A 153 6.59 12.01 -10.14
N LYS A 154 6.54 11.32 -11.30
CA LYS A 154 7.36 11.64 -12.47
C LYS A 154 7.08 13.06 -12.97
N ASP A 155 5.82 13.45 -13.12
CA ASP A 155 5.44 14.78 -13.58
C ASP A 155 5.89 15.86 -12.59
N MET A 156 5.73 15.62 -11.30
CA MET A 156 6.23 16.52 -10.25
C MET A 156 7.77 16.65 -10.30
N LEU A 157 8.49 15.58 -10.63
CA LEU A 157 9.95 15.61 -10.83
C LEU A 157 10.38 16.31 -12.14
N GLN A 158 9.48 16.49 -13.11
CA GLN A 158 9.76 17.37 -14.26
C GLN A 158 9.71 18.84 -13.85
N ILE A 159 8.81 19.21 -12.94
CA ILE A 159 8.60 20.57 -12.46
C ILE A 159 9.65 20.97 -11.42
N HIS A 160 9.87 20.12 -10.41
CA HIS A 160 10.74 20.42 -9.27
C HIS A 160 12.14 19.82 -9.44
N ARG A 161 13.16 20.68 -9.57
CA ARG A 161 14.55 20.26 -9.80
C ARG A 161 15.25 19.75 -8.54
N HIS A 162 16.22 18.86 -8.73
CA HIS A 162 17.17 18.38 -7.73
C HIS A 162 16.54 17.84 -6.44
N THR A 163 15.45 17.08 -6.55
CA THR A 163 14.68 16.61 -5.40
C THR A 163 14.38 15.11 -5.48
N TYR A 164 14.02 14.53 -4.34
CA TYR A 164 13.40 13.22 -4.28
C TYR A 164 11.89 13.31 -4.30
N ALA A 165 11.26 12.27 -4.87
CA ALA A 165 9.84 11.98 -4.71
C ALA A 165 9.68 10.61 -4.05
N VAL A 166 8.80 10.51 -3.07
CA VAL A 166 8.42 9.25 -2.45
C VAL A 166 7.00 8.92 -2.86
N VAL A 167 6.80 7.71 -3.36
CA VAL A 167 5.46 7.14 -3.62
C VAL A 167 5.22 6.07 -2.58
N VAL A 168 4.07 6.10 -1.89
CA VAL A 168 3.63 5.06 -0.97
C VAL A 168 2.29 4.51 -1.46
N SER A 169 2.21 3.20 -1.61
CA SER A 169 1.01 2.48 -2.01
C SER A 169 0.66 1.46 -0.94
N THR A 170 -0.57 1.49 -0.45
CA THR A 170 -1.10 0.47 0.48
C THR A 170 -2.60 0.35 0.28
N GLU A 171 -3.17 -0.81 0.59
CA GLU A 171 -4.62 -1.00 0.56
C GLU A 171 -5.07 -1.47 1.95
N ASN A 172 -6.01 -0.74 2.54
CA ASN A 172 -6.50 -1.03 3.88
C ASN A 172 -7.76 -1.88 3.81
N ILE A 173 -7.71 -3.05 4.45
CA ILE A 173 -8.79 -4.03 4.30
C ILE A 173 -9.59 -4.24 5.60
N THR A 174 -9.16 -3.66 6.72
CA THR A 174 -9.81 -3.81 8.04
C THR A 174 -11.32 -3.59 8.01
N GLN A 175 -11.82 -2.54 7.33
CA GLN A 175 -13.25 -2.18 7.38
C GLN A 175 -14.09 -2.72 6.23
N ASN A 176 -13.47 -3.45 5.29
CA ASN A 176 -14.09 -3.73 3.99
C ASN A 176 -14.49 -5.21 3.83
N SER A 177 -14.47 -5.98 4.91
CA SER A 177 -14.94 -7.38 4.88
C SER A 177 -16.45 -7.46 4.69
N TYR A 178 -16.88 -8.30 3.75
CA TYR A 178 -18.29 -8.58 3.52
C TYR A 178 -18.77 -9.73 4.42
N PHE A 179 -19.78 -9.49 5.26
CA PHE A 179 -20.32 -10.46 6.23
C PHE A 179 -21.60 -11.18 5.75
N GLY A 180 -22.00 -11.02 4.50
CA GLY A 180 -23.18 -11.69 3.93
C GLY A 180 -22.83 -12.95 3.12
N ASN A 181 -23.86 -13.66 2.66
CA ASN A 181 -23.74 -14.94 1.95
C ASN A 181 -23.88 -14.82 0.41
N LYS A 182 -23.78 -13.60 -0.13
CA LYS A 182 -23.77 -13.39 -1.60
C LYS A 182 -22.40 -13.74 -2.17
N LYS A 183 -22.29 -14.89 -2.85
CA LYS A 183 -21.02 -15.46 -3.36
C LYS A 183 -20.14 -14.48 -4.12
N SER A 184 -20.69 -13.67 -5.03
CA SER A 184 -19.90 -12.71 -5.80
C SER A 184 -19.22 -11.63 -4.95
N MET A 185 -19.75 -11.34 -3.75
CA MET A 185 -19.20 -10.36 -2.81
C MET A 185 -18.21 -10.98 -1.80
N LEU A 186 -18.06 -12.32 -1.79
CA LEU A 186 -17.09 -13.02 -0.93
C LEU A 186 -15.69 -13.12 -1.55
N ILE A 187 -15.58 -12.93 -2.87
CA ILE A 187 -14.30 -13.03 -3.58
C ILE A 187 -13.24 -12.07 -3.00
N PRO A 188 -13.53 -10.79 -2.71
CA PRO A 188 -12.57 -9.88 -2.08
C PRO A 188 -12.04 -10.36 -0.73
N ASN A 189 -12.90 -10.94 0.13
CA ASN A 189 -12.48 -11.48 1.42
C ASN A 189 -11.40 -12.57 1.26
N CYS A 190 -11.54 -13.39 0.21
CA CYS A 190 -10.59 -14.46 -0.07
C CYS A 190 -9.31 -13.97 -0.73
N LEU A 191 -9.33 -12.89 -1.52
CA LEU A 191 -8.20 -12.48 -2.37
C LEU A 191 -7.34 -11.37 -1.76
N PHE A 192 -7.94 -10.40 -1.07
CA PHE A 192 -7.17 -9.27 -0.56
C PHE A 192 -6.33 -9.66 0.65
N ARG A 193 -5.10 -9.14 0.66
CA ARG A 193 -4.10 -9.39 1.70
C ARG A 193 -3.45 -8.09 2.08
N LEU A 194 -2.98 -8.05 3.32
CA LEU A 194 -2.29 -6.90 3.86
C LEU A 194 -0.95 -6.71 3.16
N GLY A 195 -0.65 -5.47 2.75
CA GLY A 195 0.58 -5.15 2.06
C GLY A 195 0.77 -3.66 1.80
N GLY A 196 2.01 -3.30 1.50
CA GLY A 196 2.38 -1.94 1.12
C GLY A 196 3.72 -1.90 0.42
N ALA A 197 3.91 -0.88 -0.40
CA ALA A 197 5.15 -0.63 -1.14
C ALA A 197 5.49 0.86 -1.10
N ALA A 198 6.78 1.18 -1.08
CA ALA A 198 7.26 2.54 -1.25
C ALA A 198 8.36 2.61 -2.31
N LEU A 199 8.32 3.66 -3.12
CA LEU A 199 9.31 3.95 -4.17
C LEU A 199 10.03 5.25 -3.83
N LEU A 200 11.36 5.26 -3.96
CA LEU A 200 12.16 6.47 -3.95
C LEU A 200 12.58 6.84 -5.39
N LEU A 201 12.02 7.93 -5.89
CA LEU A 201 12.33 8.48 -7.21
C LEU A 201 13.22 9.71 -7.09
N SER A 202 14.11 9.92 -8.06
CA SER A 202 15.02 11.08 -8.12
C SER A 202 15.14 11.62 -9.53
N ASN A 203 15.32 12.94 -9.65
CA ASN A 203 15.77 13.59 -10.89
C ASN A 203 17.19 14.15 -10.79
N ARG A 204 17.94 13.79 -9.75
CA ARG A 204 19.32 14.23 -9.55
C ARG A 204 20.26 13.43 -10.44
N SER A 205 21.15 14.12 -11.16
CA SER A 205 22.17 13.48 -11.99
C SER A 205 23.12 12.60 -11.18
N SER A 206 23.39 12.96 -9.93
CA SER A 206 24.23 12.20 -8.99
C SER A 206 23.64 10.83 -8.65
N ASP A 207 22.32 10.66 -8.68
CA ASP A 207 21.68 9.38 -8.36
C ASP A 207 21.71 8.39 -9.53
N LYS A 208 22.10 8.81 -10.74
CA LYS A 208 22.11 7.97 -11.95
C LYS A 208 22.86 6.65 -11.76
N ARG A 209 24.00 6.67 -11.07
CA ARG A 209 24.88 5.47 -10.90
C ARG A 209 24.39 4.51 -9.82
N ARG A 210 23.66 5.01 -8.82
CA ARG A 210 23.17 4.19 -7.69
C ARG A 210 21.73 3.72 -7.86
N SER A 211 21.04 4.22 -8.87
CA SER A 211 19.63 3.90 -9.08
C SER A 211 19.46 2.53 -9.72
N LYS A 212 18.48 1.77 -9.23
CA LYS A 212 18.12 0.46 -9.77
C LYS A 212 17.59 0.56 -11.19
N TYR A 213 16.78 1.58 -11.48
CA TYR A 213 16.16 1.75 -12.80
C TYR A 213 16.08 3.21 -13.23
N LYS A 214 15.95 3.41 -14.55
CA LYS A 214 15.56 4.68 -15.15
C LYS A 214 14.16 4.55 -15.73
N MET A 215 13.26 5.45 -15.34
CA MET A 215 11.91 5.50 -15.89
C MET A 215 11.96 6.07 -17.32
N MET A 216 11.55 5.27 -18.30
CA MET A 216 11.58 5.62 -19.71
C MET A 216 10.24 6.17 -20.17
N HIS A 217 9.18 5.38 -19.98
CA HIS A 217 7.82 5.71 -20.37
C HIS A 217 6.86 5.26 -19.27
N VAL A 218 5.77 6.00 -19.12
CA VAL A 218 4.61 5.57 -18.34
C VAL A 218 3.41 5.77 -19.26
N VAL A 219 2.67 4.69 -19.48
CA VAL A 219 1.51 4.69 -20.39
C VAL A 219 0.29 4.40 -19.55
N ARG A 220 -0.72 5.27 -19.68
CA ARG A 220 -2.06 5.05 -19.13
C ARG A 220 -3.00 4.83 -20.31
N THR A 221 -3.55 3.63 -20.42
CA THR A 221 -4.67 3.37 -21.33
C THR A 221 -5.96 3.63 -20.54
N ILE A 222 -6.81 4.50 -21.08
CA ILE A 222 -8.16 4.77 -20.55
C ILE A 222 -9.07 3.62 -20.97
#